data_AF-A0AA41UYP1-F1
#
_entry.id   AF-A0AA41UYP1-F1
#
_cell.length_a   1.000
_cell.length_b   1.000
_cell.length_c   1.000
_cell.angle_alpha   90.00
_cell.angle_beta   90.00
_cell.angle_gamma   90.00
#
_symmetry.space_group_name_H-M   'P 1'
#
loop_
_entity.id
_entity.type
_entity.pdbx_description
1 polymer ?
#
loop_
_entity_poly.entity_id
_entity_poly.type
_entity_poly.pdbx_seq_one_letter_code
_entity_poly.pdbx_strand_id
1 'polypeptide(L)' 'MQIVDVPWIENPKDGDNTAGYFLAGSKKTEVTSFLPGREADIILNGKQVGSLGIVHPKVLSNFNINFPCSYMEMDVECFL' A
#
# COMPACT_ATOMS: atom_id res chain seq x y z
N MET A 1 -10.98 13.43 -16.17
CA MET A 1 -10.19 12.43 -15.43
C MET A 1 -8.94 13.17 -14.98
N GLN A 2 -8.89 13.60 -13.73
CA GLN A 2 -7.74 14.35 -13.22
C GLN A 2 -6.61 13.34 -13.02
N ILE A 3 -5.56 13.49 -13.82
CA ILE A 3 -4.29 12.80 -13.60
C ILE A 3 -3.62 13.57 -12.48
N VAL A 4 -3.35 12.89 -11.38
CA VAL A 4 -2.56 13.45 -10.29
C VAL A 4 -1.13 13.62 -10.83
N ASP A 5 -0.55 14.82 -10.71
CA ASP A 5 0.73 15.19 -11.35
C ASP A 5 1.95 14.63 -10.59
N VAL A 6 1.89 13.33 -10.28
CA VAL A 6 2.87 12.60 -9.50
C VAL A 6 3.39 11.43 -10.34
N PRO A 7 4.67 11.44 -10.73
CA PRO A 7 5.21 10.39 -11.57
C PRO A 7 5.43 9.09 -10.79
N TRP A 8 5.29 7.96 -11.48
CA TRP A 8 5.69 6.64 -10.95
C TRP A 8 7.22 6.51 -10.96
N ILE A 9 7.77 5.94 -9.88
CA ILE A 9 9.21 5.67 -9.75
C ILE A 9 9.47 4.17 -9.88
N GLU A 10 10.11 3.74 -10.98
CA GLU A 10 10.39 2.33 -11.26
C GLU A 10 11.46 1.71 -10.35
N ASN A 11 12.48 2.49 -9.98
CA ASN A 11 13.61 2.04 -9.18
C ASN A 11 13.86 3.01 -8.01
N PRO A 12 13.04 2.95 -6.95
CA PRO A 12 13.25 3.78 -5.77
C PRO A 12 14.61 3.44 -5.15
N LYS A 13 15.52 4.42 -5.12
CA LYS A 13 16.78 4.32 -4.38
C LYS A 13 16.55 4.87 -2.99
N ASP A 14 16.96 4.12 -1.95
CA ASP A 14 16.93 4.61 -0.57
C ASP A 14 17.71 5.94 -0.48
N GLY A 15 16.99 7.05 -0.25
CA GLY A 15 17.56 8.36 0.01
C GLY A 15 17.51 9.39 -1.12
N ASP A 16 16.93 9.09 -2.29
CA ASP A 16 16.69 10.12 -3.31
C ASP A 16 15.30 10.76 -3.06
N ASN A 17 15.27 12.06 -2.79
CA ASN A 17 14.06 12.82 -2.47
C ASN A 17 13.26 13.14 -3.75
N THR A 18 13.13 12.13 -4.62
CA THR A 18 12.54 12.26 -5.95
C THR A 18 11.04 12.40 -5.79
N ALA A 19 10.49 13.50 -6.31
CA ALA A 19 9.05 13.75 -6.31
C ALA A 19 8.35 12.68 -7.15
N GLY A 20 7.50 11.86 -6.54
CA GLY A 20 6.82 10.75 -7.18
C GLY A 20 6.32 9.69 -6.19
N TYR A 21 5.72 8.64 -6.72
CA TYR A 21 5.15 7.54 -5.93
C TYR A 21 5.71 6.17 -6.35
N PHE A 22 5.80 5.25 -5.38
CA PHE A 22 6.18 3.86 -5.61
C PHE A 22 5.54 2.93 -4.57
N LEU A 23 5.56 1.62 -4.85
CA LEU A 23 5.13 0.59 -3.91
C LEU A 23 6.36 -0.07 -3.28
N ALA A 24 6.39 -0.16 -1.96
CA ALA A 24 7.43 -0.86 -1.22
C ALA A 24 6.84 -2.13 -0.57
N GLY A 25 7.59 -3.23 -0.54
CA GLY A 25 7.18 -4.39 0.25
C GLY A 25 7.12 -4.01 1.73
N SER A 26 5.99 -4.28 2.39
CA SER A 26 5.85 -3.88 3.78
C SER A 26 6.75 -4.73 4.68
N LYS A 27 7.38 -4.09 5.67
CA LYS A 27 8.27 -4.74 6.66
C LYS A 27 7.53 -5.19 7.92
N LYS A 28 6.19 -5.16 7.93
CA LYS A 28 5.39 -5.44 9.12
C LYS A 28 5.34 -6.95 9.37
N THR A 29 5.77 -7.37 10.56
CA THR A 29 5.95 -8.81 10.87
C THR A 29 4.93 -9.38 11.85
N GLU A 30 4.16 -8.58 12.58
CA GLU A 30 3.47 -9.07 13.79
C GLU A 30 2.00 -8.65 13.89
N VAL A 31 1.12 -9.28 13.10
CA VAL A 31 -0.36 -9.08 13.10
C VAL A 31 -0.80 -7.91 12.21
N THR A 32 -0.70 -8.10 10.89
CA THR A 32 -1.40 -7.25 9.91
C THR A 32 -2.73 -7.89 9.51
N SER A 33 -3.66 -7.08 9.01
CA SER A 33 -4.91 -7.58 8.41
C SER A 33 -4.67 -8.29 7.07
N PHE A 34 -3.42 -8.33 6.61
CA PHE A 34 -3.02 -8.88 5.33
C PHE A 34 -2.35 -10.26 5.46
N LEU A 35 -2.30 -10.96 4.34
CA LEU A 35 -1.57 -12.20 4.19
C LEU A 35 -0.06 -11.90 4.16
N PRO A 36 0.75 -12.53 5.03
CA PRO A 36 2.19 -12.29 5.11
C PRO A 36 2.88 -12.43 3.75
N GLY A 37 3.72 -11.45 3.39
CA GLY A 37 4.43 -11.40 2.10
C GLY A 37 3.56 -11.00 0.90
N ARG A 38 2.27 -10.69 1.11
CA ARG A 38 1.33 -10.18 0.10
C ARG A 38 0.73 -8.84 0.50
N GLU A 39 1.59 -7.99 1.05
CA GLU A 39 1.30 -6.62 1.45
C GLU A 39 2.38 -5.66 0.93
N ALA A 40 1.96 -4.44 0.62
CA ALA A 40 2.82 -3.35 0.14
C ALA A 40 2.37 -2.02 0.74
N ASP A 41 3.33 -1.15 1.02
CA ASP A 41 3.11 0.22 1.46
C ASP A 41 3.15 1.16 0.25
N ILE A 42 2.21 2.11 0.21
CA ILE A 42 2.15 3.15 -0.83
C ILE A 42 3.01 4.31 -0.33
N ILE A 43 4.09 4.60 -1.05
CA ILE A 43 5.02 5.67 -0.70
C ILE A 43 4.85 6.82 -1.70
N LEU A 44 4.68 8.03 -1.19
CA LEU A 44 4.65 9.28 -1.94
C LEU A 44 5.71 10.22 -1.37
N ASN A 45 6.65 10.69 -2.21
CA ASN A 45 7.71 11.60 -1.81
C ASN A 45 8.47 11.13 -0.55
N GLY A 46 8.76 9.83 -0.47
CA GLY A 46 9.44 9.21 0.67
C GLY A 46 8.59 8.99 1.93
N LYS A 47 7.32 9.41 1.94
CA LYS A 47 6.39 9.20 3.06
C LYS A 47 5.37 8.10 2.72
N GLN A 48 5.09 7.23 3.68
CA GLN A 48 3.97 6.29 3.55
C GLN A 48 2.64 7.05 3.61
N VAL A 49 1.83 6.89 2.56
CA VAL A 49 0.49 7.49 2.44
C VAL A 49 -0.63 6.47 2.43
N GLY A 50 -0.31 5.17 2.42
CA GLY A 50 -1.31 4.12 2.40
C GLY A 50 -0.71 2.71 2.47
N SER A 51 -1.57 1.72 2.33
CA SER A 51 -1.20 0.31 2.26
C SER A 51 -2.14 -0.45 1.33
N LEU A 52 -1.64 -1.53 0.73
CA LEU A 52 -2.45 -2.46 -0.03
C LEU A 52 -1.99 -3.89 0.20
N GLY A 53 -2.90 -4.85 0.06
CA GLY A 53 -2.55 -6.25 0.18
C GLY A 53 -3.75 -7.18 0.08
N ILE A 54 -3.45 -8.47 0.15
CA ILE A 54 -4.48 -9.52 0.22
C ILE A 54 -4.88 -9.68 1.67
N VAL A 55 -6.17 -9.59 1.99
CA VAL A 55 -6.67 -9.72 3.37
C VAL A 55 -6.43 -11.15 3.88
N HIS A 56 -5.98 -11.28 5.13
CA HIS A 56 -5.74 -12.57 5.76
C HIS A 56 -7.04 -13.40 5.87
N PRO A 57 -7.06 -14.70 5.51
CA PRO A 57 -8.27 -15.52 5.54
C PRO A 57 -9.00 -15.54 6.90
N LYS A 58 -8.24 -15.50 8.00
CA LYS A 58 -8.79 -15.38 9.37
C LYS A 58 -9.63 -14.11 9.58
N VAL A 59 -9.22 -12.98 8.98
CA VAL A 59 -9.97 -11.73 9.05
C VAL A 59 -11.24 -11.87 8.22
N LEU A 60 -11.14 -12.37 6.98
CA LEU A 60 -12.30 -12.60 6.10
C LEU A 60 -13.35 -13.52 6.74
N SER A 61 -12.92 -14.59 7.40
CA SER A 61 -13.79 -15.52 8.12
C SER A 61 -14.58 -14.83 9.23
N ASN A 62 -13.97 -13.89 9.96
CA ASN A 62 -14.65 -13.13 11.01
C ASN A 62 -15.76 -12.21 10.46
N PHE A 63 -15.72 -11.88 9.16
CA PHE A 63 -16.73 -11.07 8.48
C PHE A 63 -17.66 -11.90 7.57
N ASN A 64 -17.62 -13.24 7.67
CA ASN A 64 -18.37 -14.18 6.82
C ASN A 64 -18.10 -14.00 5.31
N ILE A 65 -16.88 -13.60 4.94
CA ILE A 65 -16.44 -13.46 3.55
C ILE A 65 -15.68 -14.73 3.16
N ASN A 66 -16.25 -15.50 2.23
CA ASN A 66 -15.72 -16.82 1.81
C ASN A 66 -14.85 -16.78 0.54
N PHE A 67 -14.53 -15.60 0.04
CA PHE A 67 -13.72 -15.41 -1.17
C PHE A 67 -12.50 -14.53 -0.86
N PRO A 68 -11.38 -14.73 -1.57
CA PRO A 68 -10.19 -13.90 -1.39
C PRO A 68 -10.51 -12.43 -1.71
N CYS A 69 -10.01 -11.52 -0.88
CA CYS A 69 -10.24 -10.09 -1.02
C CYS A 69 -8.92 -9.35 -1.05
N SER A 70 -8.77 -8.42 -2.00
CA SER A 70 -7.69 -7.43 -2.01
C SER A 70 -8.22 -6.14 -1.39
N TYR A 71 -7.45 -5.54 -0.50
CA TYR A 71 -7.79 -4.29 0.17
C TYR A 71 -6.68 -3.27 -0.07
N MET A 72 -7.09 -2.02 -0.25
CA MET A 72 -6.21 -0.86 -0.43
C MET A 72 -6.81 0.32 0.33
N GLU A 73 -5.96 1.01 1.07
CA GLU A 73 -6.27 2.26 1.75
C GLU A 73 -5.19 3.28 1.46
N MET A 74 -5.57 4.54 1.30
CA MET A 74 -4.64 5.64 1.14
C MET A 74 -5.28 6.96 1.56
N ASP A 75 -4.44 7.86 2.08
CA ASP A 75 -4.80 9.24 2.33
C ASP A 75 -4.76 10.04 1.02
N VAL A 76 -5.90 10.60 0.64
CA VAL A 76 -6.07 11.37 -0.60
C VAL A 76 -5.69 12.84 -0.41
N GLU A 77 -5.72 13.35 0.83
CA GLU A 77 -5.32 14.73 1.12
C GLU A 77 -3.84 14.98 0.83
N CYS A 78 -3.04 13.92 0.79
CA CYS A 78 -1.63 13.97 0.41
C CYS A 78 -1.37 14.47 -1.03
N PHE A 79 -2.40 14.61 -1.86
CA PHE A 79 -2.30 15.08 -3.26
C PHE A 79 -2.93 16.47 -3.51
N LEU A 80 -3.52 17.10 -2.49
CA LEU A 80 -4.08 18.46 -2.56
C LEU A 80 -3.05 19.50 -2.12
#